data_AF-A0A9E0YH62-F1
#
_entry.id   AF-A0A9E0YH62-F1
#
_cell.length_a   1.000
_cell.length_b   1.000
_cell.length_c   1.000
_cell.angle_alpha   90.00
_cell.angle_beta   90.00
_cell.angle_gamma   90.00
#
_symmetry.space_group_name_H-M   'P 1'
#
loop_
_entity.id
_entity.type
_entity.pdbx_description
1 polymer ?
#
loop_
_entity_poly.entity_id
_entity_poly.type
_entity_poly.pdbx_seq_one_letter_code
_entity_poly.pdbx_strand_id
1 'polypeptide(L)'
;MINAYLKLVIRHPVIFLTLLGLITLALGLGMLQLRFDHSIEAFMPKDDPAYVQYKKAQETFGDNSRFLIMAVSSENLFSHHSLAAFDRF
;
A
#
# COMPACT_ATOMS: atom_id res chain seq x y z
N MET A 1 24.74 35.88 -14.35
CA MET A 1 23.28 35.72 -14.09
C MET A 1 22.99 34.96 -12.78
N ILE A 2 23.73 33.90 -12.43
CA ILE A 2 23.59 33.15 -11.15
C ILE A 2 23.63 34.05 -9.89
N ASN A 3 24.48 35.08 -9.87
CA ASN A 3 24.70 35.92 -8.69
C ASN A 3 23.47 36.75 -8.29
N ALA A 4 22.58 37.06 -9.23
CA ALA A 4 21.36 37.82 -8.96
C ALA A 4 20.30 36.95 -8.25
N TYR A 5 20.15 35.69 -8.68
CA TYR A 5 19.25 34.71 -8.06
C TYR A 5 19.68 34.38 -6.63
N LEU A 6 20.97 34.11 -6.40
CA LEU A 6 21.50 33.84 -5.06
C LEU A 6 21.31 35.03 -4.12
N LYS A 7 21.56 36.26 -4.59
CA LYS A 7 21.30 37.48 -3.79
C LYS A 7 19.83 37.62 -3.42
N LEU A 8 18.90 37.27 -4.31
CA LEU A 8 17.47 37.38 -4.06
C LEU A 8 16.99 36.35 -3.02
N VAL A 9 17.51 35.12 -3.09
CA VAL A 9 17.21 34.06 -2.11
C VAL A 9 17.81 34.38 -0.73
N ILE A 10 19.07 34.85 -0.68
CA ILE A 10 19.76 35.20 0.56
C ILE A 10 19.18 36.47 1.21
N ARG A 11 18.57 37.38 0.44
CA ARG A 11 17.94 38.58 0.99
C ARG A 11 16.62 38.31 1.71
N HIS A 12 15.90 37.26 1.32
CA HIS A 12 14.62 36.89 1.95
C HIS A 12 14.57 35.38 2.31
N PRO A 13 15.48 34.88 3.15
CA PRO A 13 15.63 33.45 3.39
C PRO A 13 14.39 32.83 4.03
N VAL A 14 13.71 33.57 4.91
CA VAL A 14 12.49 33.10 5.59
C VAL A 14 11.36 32.79 4.61
N ILE A 15 11.20 33.60 3.56
CA ILE A 15 10.14 33.39 2.55
C ILE A 15 10.41 32.10 1.77
N PHE A 16 11.64 31.91 1.31
CA PHE A 16 12.02 30.72 0.53
C PHE A 16 12.00 29.45 1.38
N LEU A 17 12.46 29.51 2.63
CA LEU A 17 12.40 28.37 3.55
C LEU A 17 10.96 28.00 3.91
N THR A 18 10.08 28.99 4.12
CA THR A 18 8.66 28.74 4.38
C THR A 18 7.98 28.11 3.16
N LEU A 19 8.26 28.62 1.95
CA LEU A 19 7.73 28.06 0.71
C LEU A 19 8.21 26.62 0.50
N LEU A 20 9.50 26.36 0.70
CA LEU A 20 10.07 25.01 0.61
C LEU A 20 9.45 24.06 1.64
N GLY A 21 9.27 24.54 2.88
CA GLY A 21 8.61 23.79 3.94
C GLY A 21 7.16 23.46 3.61
N LEU A 22 6.39 24.42 3.08
CA LEU A 22 5.02 24.21 2.62
C LEU A 22 4.94 23.19 1.48
N ILE A 23 5.81 23.30 0.48
CA ILE A 23 5.88 22.32 -0.62
C ILE A 23 6.20 20.92 -0.07
N THR A 24 7.17 20.83 0.85
CA THR A 24 7.56 19.56 1.47
C THR A 24 6.41 18.95 2.26
N LEU A 25 5.69 19.75 3.05
CA LEU A 25 4.51 19.30 3.80
C LEU A 25 3.38 18.85 2.87
N ALA A 26 3.11 19.61 1.81
CA ALA A 26 2.09 19.24 0.83
C ALA A 26 2.39 17.88 0.16
N LEU A 27 3.65 17.65 -0.23
CA LEU A 27 4.08 16.36 -0.76
C LEU A 27 4.03 15.25 0.30
N GLY A 28 4.41 15.55 1.53
CA GLY A 28 4.36 14.61 2.65
C GLY A 28 2.94 14.14 2.98
N LEU A 29 1.94 15.02 2.90
CA LEU A 29 0.53 14.65 3.06
C LEU A 29 0.07 13.65 1.97
N GLY A 30 0.64 13.73 0.76
CA GLY A 30 0.39 12.76 -0.30
C GLY A 30 0.85 11.34 0.04
N MET A 31 1.89 11.18 0.87
CA MET A 31 2.36 9.86 1.30
C MET A 31 1.33 9.12 2.14
N LEU A 32 0.44 9.83 2.85
CA LEU A 32 -0.63 9.21 3.65
C LEU A 32 -1.66 8.47 2.78
N GLN A 33 -1.72 8.77 1.47
CA GLN A 33 -2.63 8.12 0.53
C GLN A 33 -1.98 6.95 -0.21
N LEU A 34 -0.71 6.63 0.08
CA LEU A 34 0.01 5.55 -0.57
C LEU A 34 -0.65 4.20 -0.23
N ARG A 35 -1.11 3.48 -1.26
CA ARG A 35 -1.64 2.13 -1.14
C ARG A 35 -0.63 1.15 -1.72
N PHE A 36 -0.21 0.19 -0.92
CA PHE A 36 0.65 -0.89 -1.38
C PHE A 36 -0.21 -2.05 -1.89
N ASP A 37 -0.05 -2.37 -3.17
CA ASP A 37 -0.59 -3.60 -3.75
C ASP A 37 0.48 -4.69 -3.66
N HIS A 38 0.25 -5.68 -2.80
CA HIS A 38 1.15 -6.82 -2.58
C HIS A 38 0.75 -8.06 -3.39
N SER A 39 -0.22 -7.95 -4.30
CA SER A 39 -0.59 -9.05 -5.17
C SER A 39 0.53 -9.34 -6.18
N ILE A 40 0.70 -10.62 -6.51
CA ILE A 40 1.57 -11.03 -7.64
C ILE A 40 1.01 -10.46 -8.96
N GLU A 41 -0.30 -10.26 -9.02
CA GLU A 41 -1.04 -9.69 -10.14
C GLU A 41 -0.56 -8.28 -10.51
N ALA A 42 -0.12 -7.48 -9.54
CA ALA A 42 0.43 -6.15 -9.78
C ALA A 42 1.66 -6.15 -10.71
N PHE A 43 2.36 -7.28 -10.79
CA PHE A 43 3.54 -7.48 -11.64
C PHE A 43 3.20 -8.10 -13.01
N MET A 44 1.95 -8.51 -13.24
CA MET A 44 1.54 -9.13 -14.51
C MET A 44 1.36 -8.07 -15.61
N PRO A 45 1.76 -8.36 -16.88
CA PRO A 45 1.51 -7.47 -18.00
C PRO A 45 0.00 -7.34 -18.24
N LYS A 46 -0.51 -6.10 -18.23
CA LYS A 46 -1.96 -5.83 -18.35
C LYS A 46 -2.54 -6.21 -19.71
N ASP A 47 -1.71 -6.22 -20.75
CA ASP A 47 -2.10 -6.57 -22.12
C ASP A 47 -2.00 -8.08 -22.40
N ASP A 48 -1.59 -8.89 -21.41
CA ASP A 48 -1.51 -10.34 -21.56
C ASP A 48 -2.92 -10.96 -21.62
N PRO A 49 -3.25 -11.73 -22.67
CA PRO A 49 -4.55 -12.39 -22.78
C PRO A 49 -4.85 -13.34 -21.61
N ALA A 50 -3.85 -13.99 -21.01
CA ALA A 50 -4.02 -14.83 -19.82
C ALA A 50 -4.42 -14.01 -18.59
N TYR A 51 -3.84 -12.81 -18.41
CA TYR A 51 -4.23 -11.89 -17.34
C TYR A 51 -5.68 -11.42 -17.49
N VAL A 52 -6.10 -11.10 -18.71
CA VAL A 52 -7.48 -10.69 -19.00
C VAL A 52 -8.48 -11.81 -18.67
N GLN A 53 -8.16 -13.06 -19.02
CA GLN A 53 -9.00 -14.22 -18.70
C GLN A 53 -9.06 -14.47 -17.19
N TYR A 54 -7.92 -14.38 -16.51
CA TYR A 54 -7.83 -14.47 -15.05
C TYR A 54 -8.71 -13.42 -14.36
N LYS A 55 -8.61 -12.16 -14.78
CA LYS A 55 -9.41 -11.06 -14.21
C LYS A 55 -10.92 -11.28 -14.41
N LYS A 56 -11.35 -11.77 -15.57
CA LYS A 56 -12.75 -12.14 -15.83
C LYS A 56 -13.25 -13.25 -14.92
N ALA A 57 -12.42 -14.27 -14.69
CA ALA A 57 -12.77 -15.35 -13.76
C ALA A 57 -12.90 -14.81 -12.33
N GLN A 58 -11.97 -13.94 -11.91
CA GLN A 58 -12.00 -13.29 -10.60
C GLN A 58 -13.24 -12.40 -10.41
N GLU A 59 -13.65 -11.64 -11.45
CA GLU A 59 -14.87 -10.83 -11.42
C GLU A 59 -16.15 -11.68 -11.35
N THR A 60 -16.15 -12.88 -11.91
CA THR A 60 -17.32 -13.77 -11.96
C THR A 60 -17.47 -14.62 -10.70
N PHE A 61 -16.37 -15.18 -10.20
CA PHE A 61 -16.37 -16.16 -9.10
C PHE A 61 -15.83 -15.61 -7.78
N GLY A 62 -15.33 -14.38 -7.76
CA GLY A 62 -14.63 -13.79 -6.63
C GLY A 62 -13.16 -14.19 -6.57
N ASP A 63 -12.40 -13.43 -5.77
CA ASP A 63 -10.99 -13.69 -5.51
C ASP A 63 -10.83 -14.91 -4.57
N ASN A 64 -10.37 -16.02 -5.14
CA ASN A 64 -10.06 -17.26 -4.42
C ASN A 64 -8.56 -17.42 -4.12
N SER A 65 -7.74 -16.39 -4.33
CA SER A 65 -6.29 -16.46 -4.10
C SER A 65 -5.91 -16.20 -2.64
N ARG A 66 -6.83 -15.65 -1.84
CA ARG A 66 -6.57 -15.24 -0.45
C ARG A 66 -6.96 -16.36 0.50
N PHE A 67 -5.95 -16.96 1.13
CA PHE A 67 -6.14 -17.98 2.16
C PHE A 67 -5.46 -17.57 3.46
N LEU A 68 -6.09 -17.89 4.59
CA LEU A 68 -5.55 -17.68 5.93
C LEU A 68 -4.85 -18.97 6.37
N ILE A 69 -3.55 -18.90 6.65
CA ILE A 69 -2.82 -20.02 7.27
C ILE A 69 -2.73 -19.75 8.77
N MET A 70 -3.27 -20.65 9.58
CA MET A 70 -3.17 -20.60 11.04
C MET A 70 -2.42 -21.82 11.55
N ALA A 71 -1.41 -21.59 12.40
CA ALA A 71 -0.73 -22.66 13.13
C ALA A 71 -1.25 -22.67 14.57
N VAL A 72 -2.00 -23.72 14.93
CA VAL A 72 -2.58 -23.88 16.27
C VAL A 72 -2.09 -25.19 16.87
N SER A 73 -1.68 -25.13 18.14
CA SER A 73 -1.24 -26.28 18.92
C SER A 73 -2.04 -26.35 20.22
N SER A 74 -2.52 -27.55 20.55
CA SER A 74 -3.28 -27.85 21.76
C SER A 74 -3.10 -29.33 22.06
N GLU A 75 -3.07 -29.70 23.35
CA GLU A 75 -3.03 -31.11 23.76
C GLU A 75 -4.24 -31.90 23.20
N ASN A 76 -5.38 -31.23 23.03
CA ASN A 76 -6.60 -31.80 22.46
C ASN A 76 -7.17 -30.89 21.36
N LEU A 77 -6.48 -30.84 20.22
CA LEU A 77 -6.83 -30.03 19.05
C LEU A 77 -8.29 -30.17 18.59
N PHE A 78 -8.87 -31.37 18.66
CA PHE A 78 -10.26 -31.64 18.23
C PHE A 78 -11.30 -31.48 19.35
N SER A 79 -10.93 -30.92 20.51
CA SER A 79 -11.89 -30.62 21.57
C SER A 79 -12.82 -29.47 21.19
N HIS A 80 -14.06 -29.50 21.70
CA HIS A 80 -15.03 -28.41 21.53
C HIS A 80 -14.42 -27.04 21.90
N HIS A 81 -13.64 -26.98 22.98
CA HIS A 81 -12.97 -25.75 23.40
C HIS A 81 -11.98 -25.23 22.34
N SER A 82 -11.14 -26.11 21.78
CA SER A 82 -10.16 -25.72 20.77
C SER A 82 -10.82 -25.33 19.46
N LEU A 83 -11.91 -26.01 19.07
CA LEU A 83 -12.68 -25.67 17.88
C LEU A 83 -13.44 -24.35 18.02
N ALA A 84 -14.10 -24.12 19.16
CA ALA A 84 -14.82 -22.87 19.44
C ALA A 84 -13.90 -21.63 19.53
N ALA A 85 -12.59 -21.83 19.72
CA ALA A 85 -11.62 -20.75 19.68
C ALA A 85 -11.37 -20.22 18.26
N PHE A 86 -11.56 -21.04 17.22
CA PHE A 86 -11.42 -20.59 15.83
C PHE A 86 -12.56 -19.66 15.39
N ASP A 87 -13.78 -19.89 15.88
CA ASP A 87 -14.97 -19.08 15.54
C ASP A 87 -14.94 -17.64 16.12
N ARG A 88 -13.97 -17.33 16.99
CA ARG A 88 -13.81 -16.01 17.60
C ARG A 88 -12.89 -15.05 16.81
N PHE A 89 -12.29 -15.52 15.71
CA PHE A 89 -11.47 -14.71 14.80
C PHE A 89 -12.30 -14.16 13.65
#